data_AF-A0A1F5SD68-F1
#
_entry.id   AF-A0A1F5SD68-F1
#
_cell.length_a   1.000
_cell.length_b   1.000
_cell.length_c   1.000
_cell.angle_alpha   90.00
_cell.angle_beta   90.00
_cell.angle_gamma   90.00
#
_symmetry.space_group_name_H-M   'P 1'
#
loop_
_entity.id
_entity.type
_entity.pdbx_description
1 polymer ?
#
loop_
_entity_poly.entity_id
_entity_poly.type
_entity_poly.pdbx_seq_one_letter_code
_entity_poly.pdbx_strand_id
1 'polypeptide(L)'
;MRENFRIGEKLSEHLRTRDEQGDMIGFNEDLVSGILAKGDQGELKDLLIFWQENGWQITDKEIEIFSYYQKLRQQVHKDREGAFKKRKTDAPEKTEEELLLGCYLEELEPQVRQAVLGLNVKGYKTQGSGFGPENIQKIYCADEQFAAVKFSNDLLPELKVQSVDLEVKPKSITLCLNKKLSLNEVRNIWKKIEEQVKPKSKLLT
;
A
#
# COMPACT_ATOMS: atom_id res chain seq x y z
N MET A 1 -9.92 -19.84 -8.05
CA MET A 1 -11.10 -20.70 -7.82
C MET A 1 -12.31 -19.91 -8.30
N ARG A 2 -13.13 -20.41 -9.22
CA ARG A 2 -14.39 -19.74 -9.59
C ARG A 2 -15.36 -20.01 -8.45
N GLU A 3 -15.71 -19.02 -7.64
CA GLU A 3 -16.95 -19.10 -6.89
C GLU A 3 -18.07 -19.06 -7.94
N ASN A 4 -18.71 -20.21 -8.12
CA ASN A 4 -19.88 -20.32 -8.97
C ASN A 4 -21.03 -19.61 -8.24
N PHE A 5 -21.23 -18.33 -8.52
CA PHE A 5 -22.40 -17.59 -8.06
C PHE A 5 -23.66 -18.37 -8.45
N ARG A 6 -24.62 -18.50 -7.51
CA ARG A 6 -25.91 -19.12 -7.82
C ARG A 6 -26.55 -18.31 -8.94
N ILE A 7 -27.05 -19.00 -9.95
CA ILE A 7 -27.76 -18.38 -11.08
C ILE A 7 -28.91 -17.52 -10.49
N GLY A 8 -28.77 -16.19 -10.60
CA GLY A 8 -29.77 -15.22 -10.14
C GLY A 8 -29.39 -14.34 -8.94
N GLU A 9 -28.31 -14.64 -8.20
CA GLU A 9 -27.83 -13.77 -7.11
C GLU A 9 -27.01 -12.59 -7.68
N LYS A 10 -27.33 -11.36 -7.27
CA LYS A 10 -26.59 -10.16 -7.69
C LYS A 10 -25.22 -10.14 -7.01
N LEU A 11 -24.16 -9.79 -7.75
CA LEU A 11 -22.79 -9.62 -7.21
C LEU A 11 -22.77 -8.75 -5.94
N SER A 12 -23.64 -7.74 -5.89
CA SER A 12 -23.81 -6.85 -4.73
C SER A 12 -24.20 -7.53 -3.42
N GLU A 13 -24.88 -8.70 -3.45
CA GLU A 13 -25.18 -9.44 -2.22
C GLU A 13 -23.94 -10.14 -1.65
N HIS A 14 -23.03 -10.62 -2.52
CA HIS A 14 -21.78 -11.26 -2.09
C HIS A 14 -20.71 -10.26 -1.65
N LEU A 15 -20.83 -8.99 -2.06
CA LEU A 15 -19.95 -7.91 -1.65
C LEU A 15 -20.20 -7.45 -0.21
N ARG A 16 -21.36 -7.77 0.38
CA ARG A 16 -21.69 -7.44 1.77
C ARG A 16 -21.23 -8.55 2.71
N THR A 17 -20.55 -8.16 3.78
CA THR A 17 -20.35 -9.03 4.95
C THR A 17 -21.47 -8.74 5.95
N ARG A 18 -22.13 -9.79 6.41
CA ARG A 18 -23.25 -9.72 7.37
C ARG A 18 -22.89 -10.42 8.68
N ASP A 19 -23.45 -9.97 9.79
CA ASP A 19 -23.40 -10.70 11.06
C ASP A 19 -24.42 -11.85 11.10
N GLU A 20 -24.51 -12.52 12.24
CA GLU A 20 -25.43 -13.65 12.47
C GLU A 20 -26.91 -13.25 12.40
N GLN A 21 -27.21 -11.96 12.57
CA GLN A 21 -28.55 -11.37 12.50
C GLN A 21 -28.91 -10.93 11.07
N GLY A 22 -27.94 -10.95 10.16
CA GLY A 22 -28.09 -10.54 8.76
C GLY A 22 -27.81 -9.05 8.52
N ASP A 23 -27.39 -8.31 9.54
CA ASP A 23 -27.06 -6.89 9.45
C ASP A 23 -25.71 -6.71 8.77
N MET A 24 -25.59 -5.69 7.93
CA MET A 24 -24.36 -5.41 7.20
C MET A 24 -23.32 -4.82 8.13
N ILE A 25 -22.21 -5.54 8.32
CA ILE A 25 -21.09 -5.12 9.18
C ILE A 25 -19.85 -4.69 8.38
N GLY A 26 -19.85 -4.91 7.06
CA GLY A 26 -18.74 -4.50 6.22
C GLY A 26 -18.82 -5.04 4.80
N PHE A 27 -17.66 -5.11 4.14
CA PHE A 27 -17.52 -5.61 2.79
C PHE A 27 -16.72 -6.91 2.79
N ASN A 28 -16.98 -7.76 1.80
CA ASN A 28 -16.14 -8.91 1.53
C ASN A 28 -14.83 -8.46 0.87
N GLU A 29 -13.81 -8.17 1.69
CA GLU A 29 -12.52 -7.64 1.23
C GLU A 29 -11.82 -8.58 0.24
N ASP A 30 -11.93 -9.89 0.42
CA ASP A 30 -11.35 -10.88 -0.48
C ASP A 30 -12.00 -10.85 -1.87
N LEU A 31 -13.33 -10.72 -1.92
CA LEU A 31 -14.05 -10.60 -3.18
C LEU A 31 -13.71 -9.28 -3.90
N VAL A 32 -13.70 -8.16 -3.17
CA VAL A 32 -13.29 -6.84 -3.70
C VAL A 32 -11.87 -6.93 -4.28
N SER A 33 -10.93 -7.45 -3.49
CA SER A 33 -9.54 -7.69 -3.88
C SER A 33 -9.45 -8.56 -5.14
N GLY A 34 -10.27 -9.60 -5.23
CA GLY A 34 -10.36 -10.50 -6.40
C GLY A 34 -10.89 -9.80 -7.66
N ILE A 35 -11.95 -9.00 -7.55
CA ILE A 35 -12.53 -8.23 -8.67
C ILE A 35 -11.50 -7.24 -9.20
N LEU A 36 -10.90 -6.43 -8.30
CA LEU A 36 -9.88 -5.46 -8.66
C LEU A 36 -8.67 -6.13 -9.34
N ALA A 37 -8.24 -7.30 -8.85
CA ALA A 37 -7.13 -8.06 -9.41
C ALA A 37 -7.41 -8.63 -10.80
N LYS A 38 -8.63 -9.12 -11.06
CA LYS A 38 -9.02 -9.53 -12.42
C LYS A 38 -9.10 -8.32 -13.34
N GLY A 39 -9.74 -7.25 -12.87
CA GLY A 39 -10.01 -6.03 -13.62
C GLY A 39 -10.90 -6.28 -14.85
N ASP A 40 -11.84 -7.21 -14.73
CA ASP A 40 -12.91 -7.40 -15.71
C ASP A 40 -13.82 -6.17 -15.73
N GLN A 41 -14.13 -5.64 -16.91
CA GLN A 41 -14.86 -4.38 -17.01
C GLN A 41 -16.30 -4.48 -16.49
N GLY A 42 -16.93 -5.65 -16.59
CA GLY A 42 -18.26 -5.89 -16.04
C GLY A 42 -18.23 -5.94 -14.51
N GLU A 43 -17.36 -6.78 -13.94
CA GLU A 43 -17.22 -6.90 -12.47
C GLU A 43 -16.76 -5.57 -11.82
N LEU A 44 -15.89 -4.80 -12.49
CA LEU A 44 -15.50 -3.47 -12.01
C LEU A 44 -16.69 -2.51 -12.01
N LYS A 45 -17.49 -2.49 -13.08
CA LYS A 45 -18.68 -1.63 -13.13
C LYS A 45 -19.68 -1.99 -12.02
N ASP A 46 -19.91 -3.27 -11.78
CA ASP A 46 -20.79 -3.72 -10.71
C ASP A 46 -20.25 -3.34 -9.32
N LEU A 47 -18.93 -3.42 -9.11
CA LEU A 47 -18.28 -2.97 -7.88
C LEU A 47 -18.39 -1.44 -7.69
N LEU A 48 -18.23 -0.67 -8.77
CA LEU A 48 -18.42 0.78 -8.74
C LEU A 48 -19.84 1.17 -8.33
N ILE A 49 -20.84 0.56 -8.97
CA ILE A 49 -22.25 0.77 -8.65
C ILE A 49 -22.50 0.43 -7.18
N PHE A 50 -22.01 -0.73 -6.73
CA PHE A 50 -22.15 -1.15 -5.34
C PHE A 50 -21.58 -0.12 -4.36
N TRP A 51 -20.35 0.37 -4.57
CA TRP A 51 -19.77 1.37 -3.70
C TRP A 51 -20.55 2.70 -3.71
N GLN A 52 -21.00 3.15 -4.89
CA GLN A 52 -21.82 4.37 -5.03
C GLN A 52 -23.17 4.24 -4.31
N GLU A 53 -23.83 3.08 -4.41
CA GLU A 53 -25.07 2.78 -3.67
C GLU A 53 -24.87 2.79 -2.14
N ASN A 54 -23.65 2.53 -1.66
CA ASN A 54 -23.27 2.59 -0.25
C ASN A 54 -22.64 3.94 0.14
N GLY A 55 -22.82 4.99 -0.67
CA GLY A 55 -22.46 6.38 -0.34
C GLY A 55 -21.03 6.80 -0.70
N TRP A 56 -20.26 5.95 -1.35
CA TRP A 56 -18.91 6.30 -1.78
C TRP A 56 -18.92 7.11 -3.08
N GLN A 57 -18.14 8.17 -3.13
CA GLN A 57 -18.03 9.04 -4.31
C GLN A 57 -16.85 8.63 -5.20
N ILE A 58 -16.87 7.38 -5.67
CA ILE A 58 -15.82 6.84 -6.55
C ILE A 58 -16.22 7.04 -8.02
N THR A 59 -15.25 7.38 -8.86
CA THR A 59 -15.39 7.56 -10.31
C THR A 59 -14.88 6.34 -11.09
N ASP A 60 -15.29 6.21 -12.36
CA ASP A 60 -14.77 5.18 -13.27
C ASP A 60 -13.22 5.19 -13.36
N LYS A 61 -12.62 6.38 -13.33
CA LYS A 61 -11.17 6.54 -13.36
C LYS A 61 -10.51 6.01 -12.08
N GLU A 62 -11.11 6.25 -10.92
CA GLU A 62 -10.56 5.80 -9.64
C GLU A 62 -10.64 4.28 -9.51
N ILE A 63 -11.74 3.65 -9.92
CA ILE A 63 -11.83 2.18 -9.86
C ILE A 63 -10.82 1.52 -10.81
N GLU A 64 -10.53 2.11 -11.97
CA GLU A 64 -9.43 1.65 -12.81
C GLU A 64 -8.06 1.77 -12.15
N ILE A 65 -7.84 2.85 -11.38
CA ILE A 65 -6.61 3.06 -10.62
C ILE A 65 -6.49 2.01 -9.51
N PHE A 66 -7.58 1.72 -8.80
CA PHE A 66 -7.62 0.69 -7.76
C PHE A 66 -7.31 -0.69 -8.34
N SER A 67 -7.91 -1.04 -9.49
CA SER A 67 -7.61 -2.29 -10.19
C SER A 67 -6.15 -2.35 -10.63
N TYR A 68 -5.59 -1.26 -11.16
CA TYR A 68 -4.19 -1.17 -11.54
C TYR A 68 -3.25 -1.46 -10.37
N TYR A 69 -3.45 -0.81 -9.22
CA TYR A 69 -2.59 -1.00 -8.05
C TYR A 69 -2.79 -2.34 -7.37
N GLN A 70 -4.00 -2.91 -7.42
CA GLN A 70 -4.23 -4.27 -6.93
C GLN A 70 -3.43 -5.30 -7.74
N LYS A 71 -3.44 -5.19 -9.08
CA LYS A 71 -2.62 -6.05 -9.95
C LYS A 71 -1.13 -5.88 -9.68
N LEU A 72 -0.68 -4.63 -9.54
CA LEU A 72 0.71 -4.32 -9.28
C LEU A 72 1.18 -4.88 -7.91
N ARG A 73 0.34 -4.75 -6.88
CA ARG A 73 0.58 -5.31 -5.54
C ARG A 73 0.73 -6.83 -5.58
N GLN A 74 -0.18 -7.53 -6.26
CA GLN A 74 -0.09 -9.00 -6.38
C GLN A 74 1.21 -9.43 -7.06
N GLN A 75 1.60 -8.75 -8.14
CA GLN A 75 2.85 -9.03 -8.83
C GLN A 75 4.05 -8.81 -7.89
N VAL A 76 4.10 -7.66 -7.19
CA VAL A 76 5.17 -7.35 -6.24
C VAL A 76 5.24 -8.38 -5.11
N HIS A 77 4.10 -8.78 -4.55
CA HIS A 77 4.06 -9.76 -3.45
C HIS A 77 4.55 -11.13 -3.89
N LYS A 78 4.20 -11.56 -5.11
CA LYS A 78 4.69 -12.80 -5.71
C LYS A 78 6.20 -12.77 -5.94
N ASP A 79 6.72 -11.69 -6.51
CA ASP A 79 8.15 -11.53 -6.77
C ASP A 79 8.95 -11.50 -5.47
N ARG A 80 8.41 -10.82 -4.46
CA ARG A 80 8.95 -10.74 -3.11
C ARG A 80 9.03 -12.11 -2.44
N GLU A 81 7.95 -12.89 -2.50
CA GLU A 81 7.92 -14.25 -1.94
C GLU A 81 8.95 -15.16 -2.62
N GLY A 82 9.08 -15.06 -3.94
CA GLY A 82 10.10 -15.78 -4.71
C GLY A 82 11.53 -15.41 -4.29
N ALA A 83 11.81 -14.11 -4.20
CA ALA A 83 13.12 -13.60 -3.76
C ALA A 83 13.45 -14.05 -2.33
N PHE A 84 12.49 -13.98 -1.41
CA PHE A 84 12.66 -14.41 -0.03
C PHE A 84 12.92 -15.92 0.09
N LYS A 85 12.19 -16.74 -0.66
CA LYS A 85 12.43 -18.20 -0.73
C LYS A 85 13.84 -18.50 -1.21
N LYS A 86 14.28 -17.85 -2.29
CA LYS A 86 15.65 -17.99 -2.81
C LYS A 86 16.68 -17.57 -1.77
N ARG A 87 16.46 -16.45 -1.09
CA ARG A 87 17.37 -15.93 -0.06
C ARG A 87 17.60 -16.92 1.08
N LYS A 88 16.55 -17.58 1.58
CA LYS A 88 16.66 -18.59 2.64
C LYS A 88 17.49 -19.81 2.24
N THR A 89 17.59 -20.10 0.95
CA THR A 89 18.41 -21.21 0.45
C THR A 89 19.84 -20.77 0.19
N ASP A 90 20.03 -19.64 -0.48
CA ASP A 90 21.34 -19.22 -0.99
C ASP A 90 22.21 -18.53 0.07
N ALA A 91 21.61 -17.79 1.00
CA ALA A 91 22.33 -17.01 2.02
C ALA A 91 21.49 -16.82 3.30
N PRO A 92 21.19 -17.85 4.09
CA PRO A 92 20.24 -17.75 5.20
C PRO A 92 20.64 -16.82 6.35
N GLU A 93 21.90 -16.44 6.49
CA GLU A 93 22.36 -15.60 7.59
C GLU A 93 22.03 -14.13 7.34
N LYS A 94 21.34 -13.48 8.29
CA LYS A 94 20.99 -12.05 8.20
C LYS A 94 22.24 -11.16 8.25
N THR A 95 22.26 -10.11 7.44
CA THR A 95 23.26 -9.04 7.56
C THR A 95 23.01 -8.20 8.82
N GLU A 96 24.00 -7.40 9.24
CA GLU A 96 23.83 -6.45 10.35
C GLU A 96 22.64 -5.51 10.13
N GLU A 97 22.46 -5.02 8.91
CA GLU A 97 21.34 -4.17 8.52
C GLU A 97 20.00 -4.90 8.68
N GLU A 98 19.93 -6.17 8.27
CA GLU A 98 18.74 -7.02 8.42
C GLU A 98 18.43 -7.36 9.88
N LEU A 99 19.46 -7.50 10.72
CA LEU A 99 19.31 -7.66 12.16
C LEU A 99 18.72 -6.39 12.80
N LEU A 100 19.20 -5.21 12.40
CA LEU A 100 18.67 -3.92 12.87
C LEU A 100 17.22 -3.68 12.42
N LEU A 101 16.88 -4.07 11.19
CA LEU A 101 15.52 -3.98 10.64
C LEU A 101 14.56 -5.03 11.21
N GLY A 102 15.10 -6.14 11.72
CA GLY A 102 14.32 -7.30 12.16
C GLY A 102 13.82 -8.21 11.04
N CYS A 103 14.07 -7.89 9.77
CA CYS A 103 13.60 -8.65 8.60
C CYS A 103 14.68 -8.73 7.52
N TYR A 104 14.54 -9.67 6.59
CA TYR A 104 15.40 -9.73 5.41
C TYR A 104 15.05 -8.62 4.42
N LEU A 105 16.02 -8.13 3.65
CA LEU A 105 15.78 -7.08 2.66
C LEU A 105 14.73 -7.48 1.62
N GLU A 106 14.70 -8.77 1.27
CA GLU A 106 13.71 -9.36 0.37
C GLU A 106 12.29 -9.32 0.93
N GLU A 107 12.08 -9.17 2.24
CA GLU A 107 10.74 -9.03 2.83
C GLU A 107 10.15 -7.62 2.66
N LEU A 108 10.99 -6.63 2.31
CA LEU A 108 10.57 -5.28 1.97
C LEU A 108 10.17 -5.18 0.50
N GLU A 109 9.06 -4.49 0.22
CA GLU A 109 8.62 -4.25 -1.15
C GLU A 109 9.63 -3.35 -1.93
N PRO A 110 9.97 -3.69 -3.18
CA PRO A 110 11.13 -3.13 -3.89
C PRO A 110 11.04 -1.63 -4.21
N GLN A 111 9.84 -1.07 -4.28
CA GLN A 111 9.63 0.36 -4.52
C GLN A 111 9.79 1.22 -3.26
N VAL A 112 9.62 0.65 -2.07
CA VAL A 112 9.72 1.38 -0.79
C VAL A 112 10.97 1.02 0.01
N ARG A 113 11.63 -0.10 -0.31
CA ARG A 113 12.80 -0.65 0.40
C ARG A 113 13.87 0.40 0.72
N GLN A 114 14.35 1.13 -0.29
CA GLN A 114 15.43 2.10 -0.09
C GLN A 114 15.03 3.24 0.84
N ALA A 115 13.77 3.69 0.79
CA ALA A 115 13.28 4.70 1.73
C ALA A 115 13.21 4.16 3.16
N VAL A 116 12.78 2.91 3.36
CA VAL A 116 12.79 2.26 4.68
C VAL A 116 14.21 2.17 5.25
N LEU A 117 15.19 1.81 4.41
CA LEU A 117 16.60 1.75 4.81
C LEU A 117 17.13 3.14 5.19
N GLY A 118 16.90 4.15 4.34
CA GLY A 118 17.33 5.52 4.62
C GLY A 118 16.71 6.09 5.90
N LEU A 119 15.42 5.82 6.13
CA LEU A 119 14.73 6.19 7.36
C LEU A 119 15.31 5.47 8.59
N ASN A 120 15.64 4.18 8.50
CA ASN A 120 16.29 3.46 9.60
C ASN A 120 17.67 4.04 9.94
N VAL A 121 18.49 4.34 8.93
CA VAL A 121 19.79 5.02 9.12
C VAL A 121 19.61 6.38 9.81
N LYS A 122 18.51 7.06 9.54
CA LYS A 122 18.11 8.34 10.16
C LYS A 122 17.52 8.19 11.57
N GLY A 123 17.42 6.97 12.11
CA GLY A 123 16.92 6.69 13.46
C GLY A 123 15.41 6.47 13.56
N TYR A 124 14.72 6.25 12.44
CA TYR A 124 13.29 5.91 12.41
C TYR A 124 13.11 4.39 12.39
N LYS A 125 12.51 3.83 13.44
CA LYS A 125 12.20 2.40 13.54
C LYS A 125 10.85 2.13 12.88
N THR A 126 10.89 1.78 11.59
CA THR A 126 9.70 1.42 10.81
C THR A 126 9.15 0.07 11.26
N GLN A 127 7.83 -0.07 11.34
CA GLN A 127 7.14 -1.33 11.66
C GLN A 127 6.55 -2.00 10.42
N GLY A 128 6.19 -1.24 9.40
CA GLY A 128 5.73 -1.79 8.13
C GLY A 128 5.75 -0.76 7.02
N SER A 129 5.72 -1.26 5.79
CA SER A 129 5.80 -0.44 4.58
C SER A 129 5.21 -1.16 3.36
N GLY A 130 4.88 -0.39 2.32
CA GLY A 130 4.49 -0.94 1.01
C GLY A 130 3.08 -0.53 0.60
N PHE A 131 2.45 -1.35 -0.24
CA PHE A 131 1.06 -1.16 -0.66
C PHE A 131 0.10 -1.34 0.52
N GLY A 132 -0.72 -0.32 0.77
CA GLY A 132 -1.96 -0.44 1.55
C GLY A 132 -3.15 -0.73 0.62
N PRO A 133 -4.40 -0.75 1.12
CA PRO A 133 -5.60 -0.92 0.29
C PRO A 133 -5.67 0.03 -0.91
N GLU A 134 -6.39 -0.38 -1.95
CA GLU A 134 -6.65 0.47 -3.14
C GLU A 134 -5.36 1.05 -3.77
N ASN A 135 -5.21 2.38 -3.79
CA ASN A 135 -4.11 3.13 -4.37
C ASN A 135 -3.12 3.69 -3.32
N ILE A 136 -3.09 3.11 -2.12
CA ILE A 136 -2.28 3.62 -1.01
C ILE A 136 -0.87 3.01 -1.01
N GLN A 137 0.13 3.86 -0.75
CA GLN A 137 1.47 3.46 -0.30
C GLN A 137 1.72 4.03 1.10
N LYS A 138 2.34 3.27 2.00
CA LYS A 138 2.55 3.73 3.38
C LYS A 138 3.88 3.27 3.94
N ILE A 139 4.44 4.07 4.83
CA ILE A 139 5.45 3.66 5.83
C ILE A 139 4.91 4.04 7.20
N TYR A 140 4.93 3.13 8.17
CA TYR A 140 4.42 3.39 9.51
C TYR A 140 5.33 2.83 10.61
N CYS A 141 5.17 3.40 11.80
CA CYS A 141 5.93 3.10 13.01
C CYS A 141 4.96 2.80 14.18
N ALA A 142 5.39 2.02 15.17
CA ALA A 142 4.58 1.74 16.36
C ALA A 142 4.34 3.01 17.22
N ASP A 143 5.39 3.84 17.32
CA ASP A 143 5.40 5.10 18.06
C ASP A 143 5.23 6.32 17.14
N GLU A 144 5.06 7.49 17.75
CA GLU A 144 4.86 8.79 17.08
C GLU A 144 6.16 9.35 16.46
N GLN A 145 6.91 8.50 15.77
CA GLN A 145 8.24 8.83 15.27
C GLN A 145 8.25 9.91 14.19
N PHE A 146 7.13 10.12 13.51
CA PHE A 146 6.96 11.13 12.47
C PHE A 146 6.28 12.42 12.95
N ALA A 147 5.98 12.56 14.25
CA ALA A 147 5.28 13.74 14.80
C ALA A 147 5.97 15.08 14.47
N ALA A 148 7.30 15.09 14.42
CA ALA A 148 8.10 16.27 14.10
C ALA A 148 8.52 16.37 12.63
N VAL A 149 8.13 15.41 11.78
CA VAL A 149 8.48 15.43 10.35
C VAL A 149 7.66 16.50 9.64
N LYS A 150 8.37 17.38 8.94
CA LYS A 150 7.79 18.42 8.09
C LYS A 150 8.49 18.39 6.74
N PHE A 151 7.71 18.47 5.68
CA PHE A 151 8.21 18.54 4.31
C PHE A 151 8.32 19.99 3.84
N SER A 152 9.16 20.24 2.84
CA SER A 152 9.27 21.56 2.24
C SER A 152 7.97 21.97 1.56
N ASN A 153 7.74 23.28 1.46
CA ASN A 153 6.59 23.83 0.74
C ASN A 153 6.64 23.52 -0.77
N ASP A 154 7.80 23.14 -1.31
CA ASP A 154 7.98 22.81 -2.73
C ASP A 154 7.61 21.35 -3.05
N LEU A 155 7.71 20.44 -2.07
CA LEU A 155 7.42 19.02 -2.29
C LEU A 155 5.94 18.79 -2.60
N LEU A 156 5.04 19.42 -1.85
CA LEU A 156 3.60 19.18 -1.98
C LEU A 156 3.07 19.59 -3.36
N PRO A 157 3.40 20.78 -3.92
CA PRO A 157 3.08 21.12 -5.31
C PRO A 157 3.64 20.11 -6.32
N GLU A 158 4.89 19.66 -6.13
CA GLU A 158 5.53 18.71 -7.04
C GLU A 158 4.83 17.33 -7.06
N LEU A 159 4.42 16.83 -5.89
CA LEU A 159 3.64 15.60 -5.78
C LEU A 159 2.24 15.78 -6.37
N LYS A 160 1.61 16.94 -6.17
CA LYS A 160 0.30 17.26 -6.73
C LYS A 160 0.31 17.26 -8.27
N VAL A 161 1.36 17.79 -8.90
CA VAL A 161 1.57 17.70 -10.37
C VAL A 161 1.67 16.24 -10.82
N GLN A 162 2.21 15.37 -9.98
CA GLN A 162 2.26 13.92 -10.22
C GLN A 162 0.97 13.19 -9.83
N SER A 163 -0.09 13.90 -9.42
CA SER A 163 -1.34 13.31 -8.92
C SER A 163 -1.10 12.39 -7.72
N VAL A 164 -0.24 12.81 -6.80
CA VAL A 164 0.06 12.10 -5.56
C VAL A 164 -0.25 13.03 -4.38
N ASP A 165 -1.11 12.56 -3.49
CA ASP A 165 -1.34 13.24 -2.22
C ASP A 165 -0.44 12.64 -1.14
N LEU A 166 0.12 13.50 -0.29
CA LEU A 166 0.97 13.13 0.83
C LEU A 166 0.29 13.48 2.14
N GLU A 167 0.08 12.48 2.99
CA GLU A 167 -0.39 12.65 4.36
C GLU A 167 0.71 12.24 5.34
N VAL A 168 0.94 13.10 6.34
CA VAL A 168 1.87 12.82 7.44
C VAL A 168 1.09 12.83 8.74
N LYS A 169 1.07 11.68 9.39
CA LYS A 169 0.56 11.50 10.74
C LYS A 169 1.72 11.14 11.67
N PRO A 170 1.58 11.35 12.99
CA PRO A 170 2.64 11.02 13.96
C PRO A 170 3.23 9.62 13.79
N LYS A 171 2.40 8.64 13.38
CA LYS A 171 2.80 7.23 13.22
C LYS A 171 2.98 6.78 11.77
N SER A 172 2.71 7.62 10.78
CA SER A 172 2.84 7.19 9.38
C SER A 172 3.04 8.31 8.36
N ILE A 173 3.74 7.97 7.29
CA ILE A 173 3.76 8.72 6.04
C ILE A 173 2.95 7.91 5.02
N THR A 174 1.93 8.51 4.44
CA THR A 174 0.99 7.86 3.51
C THR A 174 0.95 8.62 2.19
N LEU A 175 0.94 7.89 1.08
CA LEU A 175 0.73 8.42 -0.27
C LEU A 175 -0.57 7.86 -0.84
N CYS A 176 -1.41 8.74 -1.40
CA CYS A 176 -2.53 8.35 -2.25
C CYS A 176 -2.12 8.57 -3.71
N LEU A 177 -2.04 7.49 -4.48
CA LEU A 177 -1.55 7.52 -5.85
C LEU A 177 -2.73 7.68 -6.82
N ASN A 178 -3.09 8.91 -7.18
CA ASN A 178 -4.32 9.22 -7.94
C ASN A 178 -4.12 9.14 -9.48
N LYS A 179 -3.06 8.46 -9.91
CA LYS A 179 -2.85 8.03 -11.29
C LYS A 179 -2.06 6.72 -11.32
N LYS A 180 -2.06 6.04 -12.47
CA LYS A 180 -1.30 4.80 -12.68
C LYS A 180 0.20 5.15 -12.77
N LEU A 181 0.98 4.79 -11.75
CA LEU A 181 2.43 4.99 -11.67
C LEU A 181 3.17 3.66 -11.67
N SER A 182 4.26 3.59 -12.41
CA SER A 182 5.19 2.47 -12.35
C SER A 182 5.90 2.37 -11.00
N LEU A 183 6.42 1.18 -10.66
CA LEU A 183 7.22 0.97 -9.45
C LEU A 183 8.44 1.89 -9.37
N ASN A 184 9.04 2.25 -10.50
CA ASN A 184 10.18 3.17 -10.55
C ASN A 184 9.74 4.60 -10.19
N GLU A 185 8.60 5.07 -10.67
CA GLU A 185 8.05 6.37 -10.29
C GLU A 185 7.70 6.42 -8.81
N VAL A 186 7.03 5.38 -8.28
CA VAL A 186 6.73 5.27 -6.85
C VAL A 186 8.02 5.25 -6.02
N ARG A 187 9.06 4.54 -6.46
CA ARG A 187 10.38 4.54 -5.81
C ARG A 187 11.01 5.92 -5.77
N ASN A 188 10.93 6.67 -6.87
CA ASN A 188 11.48 8.02 -6.96
C ASN A 188 10.75 8.99 -6.03
N ILE A 189 9.44 8.84 -5.86
CA ILE A 189 8.66 9.61 -4.88
C ILE A 189 9.12 9.29 -3.47
N TRP A 190 9.24 8.00 -3.12
CA TRP A 190 9.72 7.58 -1.80
C TRP A 190 11.14 8.07 -1.50
N LYS A 191 12.03 8.08 -2.50
CA LYS A 191 13.38 8.63 -2.39
C LYS A 191 13.35 10.13 -2.05
N LYS A 192 12.56 10.94 -2.76
CA LYS A 192 12.43 12.38 -2.49
C LYS A 192 11.89 12.67 -1.09
N ILE A 193 10.92 11.87 -0.64
CA ILE A 193 10.36 11.96 0.71
C ILE A 193 11.45 11.65 1.73
N GLU A 194 12.14 10.51 1.57
CA GLU A 194 13.21 10.10 2.47
C GLU A 194 14.30 11.17 2.58
N GLU A 195 14.77 11.73 1.46
CA GLU A 195 15.79 12.79 1.41
C GLU A 195 15.43 14.02 2.26
N GLN A 196 14.15 14.38 2.35
CA GLN A 196 13.68 15.53 3.15
C GLN A 196 13.48 15.20 4.63
N VAL A 197 13.32 13.93 5.00
CA VAL A 197 13.26 13.54 6.41
C VAL A 197 14.64 13.72 7.04
N LYS A 198 14.73 14.61 8.04
CA LYS A 198 15.97 14.86 8.77
C LYS A 198 16.30 13.67 9.69
N PRO A 199 17.58 13.35 9.91
CA PRO A 199 17.95 12.40 10.97
C PRO A 199 17.37 12.84 12.31
N LYS A 200 16.90 11.89 13.12
CA LYS A 200 16.64 12.18 14.53
C LYS A 200 17.98 12.60 15.13
N SER A 201 18.00 13.75 15.80
CA SER A 201 19.19 14.14 16.58
C SER A 201 19.55 12.97 17.49
N LYS A 202 20.78 12.45 17.35
CA LYS A 202 21.32 11.51 18.34
C LYS A 202 21.23 12.24 19.68
N LEU A 203 20.27 11.86 20.52
CA LEU A 203 20.45 12.07 21.94
C LEU A 203 21.70 11.24 22.25
N LEU A 204 22.81 11.93 22.51
CA LEU A 204 23.96 11.35 23.17
C LEU A 204 23.43 10.82 24.50
N THR A 205 23.08 9.55 24.53
CA THR A 205 22.86 8.77 25.75
C THR A 205 24.07 7.90 25.96
#